data_AF-A0A820M784-F1
#
_entry.id   AF-A0A820M784-F1
#
_cell.length_a   1.000
_cell.length_b   1.000
_cell.length_c   1.000
_cell.angle_alpha   90.00
_cell.angle_beta   90.00
_cell.angle_gamma   90.00
#
_symmetry.space_group_name_H-M   'P 1'
#
loop_
_entity.id
_entity.type
_entity.pdbx_description
1 polymer ?
#
loop_
_entity_poly.entity_id
_entity_poly.type
_entity_poly.pdbx_seq_one_letter_code
_entity_poly.pdbx_strand_id
1 'polypeptide(L)'
;MASAAAALNTCSVPLLAVRGPGAVQLVTSPAHQDEINKVQVFDVENSRLTCFSRTGHQFVIANKDDIQVYCCNTNKVLYSLPKRRINAMEYSPQDTYLLLFEPFTTVQGEDEKPNLTIHKSTNGELVGSYIQKKQNE
;
A
#
# COMPACT_ATOMS: atom_id res chain seq x y z
N MET A 1 -10.61 -16.43 42.91
CA MET A 1 -10.92 -16.59 41.47
C MET A 1 -11.26 -15.22 40.92
N ALA A 2 -10.30 -14.57 40.26
CA ALA A 2 -10.54 -13.30 39.55
C ALA A 2 -10.64 -13.61 38.06
N SER A 3 -11.76 -13.24 37.46
CA SER A 3 -12.11 -13.47 36.06
C SER A 3 -11.14 -12.74 35.14
N ALA A 4 -10.46 -13.49 34.29
CA ALA A 4 -9.70 -12.96 33.16
C ALA A 4 -10.68 -12.38 32.14
N ALA A 5 -10.93 -11.07 32.22
CA ALA A 5 -11.42 -10.34 31.06
C ALA A 5 -10.31 -10.41 30.02
N ALA A 6 -10.47 -11.29 29.03
CA ALA A 6 -9.61 -11.33 27.86
C ALA A 6 -9.55 -9.91 27.31
N ALA A 7 -8.38 -9.28 27.41
CA ALA A 7 -8.10 -8.07 26.67
C ALA A 7 -8.32 -8.44 25.20
N LEU A 8 -9.48 -8.06 24.66
CA LEU A 8 -9.68 -8.00 23.23
C LEU A 8 -8.54 -7.10 22.74
N ASN A 9 -7.51 -7.71 22.15
CA ASN A 9 -6.46 -7.00 21.44
C ASN A 9 -7.18 -6.26 20.30
N THR A 10 -7.71 -5.07 20.61
CA THR A 10 -8.30 -4.18 19.62
C THR A 10 -7.14 -3.69 18.78
N CYS A 11 -6.88 -4.44 17.72
CA CYS A 11 -5.88 -4.12 16.73
C CYS A 11 -6.29 -2.79 16.10
N SER A 12 -5.60 -1.71 16.46
CA SER A 12 -5.91 -0.36 16.00
C SER A 12 -5.52 -0.25 14.53
N VAL A 13 -6.41 -0.69 13.64
CA VAL A 13 -6.23 -0.50 12.20
C VAL A 13 -6.23 1.03 11.95
N PRO A 14 -5.21 1.59 11.29
CA PRO A 14 -5.14 3.00 10.95
C PRO A 14 -6.37 3.37 10.11
N LEU A 15 -7.02 4.45 10.53
CA LEU A 15 -8.30 4.89 9.96
C LEU A 15 -8.09 5.90 8.85
N LEU A 16 -6.97 6.62 8.89
CA LEU A 16 -6.67 7.72 7.99
C LEU A 16 -5.19 7.75 7.65
N ALA A 17 -4.89 7.99 6.37
CA ALA A 17 -3.56 8.35 5.92
C ALA A 17 -3.58 9.83 5.51
N VAL A 18 -2.71 10.63 6.12
CA VAL A 18 -2.53 12.05 5.81
C VAL A 18 -1.19 12.21 5.09
N ARG A 19 -1.21 12.78 3.89
CA ARG A 19 0.01 13.04 3.13
C ARG A 19 0.39 14.51 3.21
N GLY A 20 1.60 14.78 3.71
CA GLY A 20 2.25 16.07 3.66
C GLY A 20 3.38 16.13 2.62
N PRO A 21 4.05 17.28 2.49
CA PRO A 21 5.12 17.50 1.50
C PRO A 21 6.33 16.54 1.60
N GLY A 22 6.64 16.03 2.78
CA GLY A 22 7.78 15.13 3.00
C GLY A 22 7.42 13.78 3.61
N ALA A 23 6.16 13.58 4.04
CA ALA A 23 5.81 12.40 4.80
C ALA A 23 4.36 11.95 4.57
N VAL A 24 4.14 10.66 4.80
CA VAL A 24 2.80 10.09 4.94
C VAL A 24 2.62 9.67 6.38
N GLN A 25 1.51 10.09 6.99
CA GLN A 25 1.17 9.84 8.38
C GLN A 25 -0.04 8.92 8.47
N LEU A 26 0.10 7.77 9.12
CA LEU A 26 -1.04 6.91 9.46
C LEU A 26 -1.56 7.29 10.83
N VAL A 27 -2.85 7.61 10.88
CA VAL A 27 -3.55 8.05 12.08
C VAL A 27 -4.51 6.97 12.53
N THR A 28 -4.34 6.51 13.76
CA THR A 28 -5.29 5.63 14.46
C THR A 28 -6.06 6.43 15.50
N SER A 29 -7.38 6.24 15.59
CA SER A 29 -8.17 6.76 16.71
C SER A 29 -8.34 5.67 17.77
N PRO A 30 -8.22 5.98 19.07
CA PRO A 30 -8.69 5.07 20.11
C PRO A 30 -10.21 5.00 20.10
N ALA A 31 -10.77 3.83 20.40
CA ALA A 31 -12.22 3.63 20.54
C ALA A 31 -12.85 4.48 21.67
N HIS A 32 -12.05 5.04 22.59
CA HIS A 32 -12.49 5.93 23.65
C HIS A 32 -11.46 7.05 23.93
N GLN A 33 -11.94 8.30 23.89
CA GLN A 33 -11.37 9.54 24.43
C GLN A 33 -10.13 10.19 23.75
N ASP A 34 -10.41 11.37 23.17
CA ASP A 34 -9.69 12.66 23.15
C ASP A 34 -8.20 12.78 22.78
N GLU A 35 -7.48 11.69 22.49
CA GLU A 35 -6.09 11.76 22.05
C GLU A 35 -5.84 10.97 20.76
N ILE A 36 -5.42 11.66 19.69
CA ILE A 36 -4.94 11.05 18.44
C ILE A 36 -3.59 10.39 18.74
N ASN A 37 -3.61 9.08 19.08
CA ASN A 37 -2.51 8.54 19.88
C ASN A 37 -1.44 7.71 19.15
N LYS A 38 -1.50 7.47 17.84
CA LYS A 38 -0.34 6.93 17.10
C LYS A 38 -0.29 7.48 15.69
N VAL A 39 0.81 8.18 15.42
CA VAL A 39 1.17 8.68 14.10
C VAL A 39 2.36 7.86 13.62
N GLN A 40 2.15 6.94 12.68
CA GLN A 40 3.28 6.37 11.96
C GLN A 40 3.65 7.33 10.85
N VAL A 41 4.87 7.87 10.92
CA VAL A 41 5.41 8.75 9.89
C VAL A 41 6.28 7.91 8.96
N PHE A 42 5.90 7.83 7.69
CA PHE A 42 6.78 7.36 6.64
C PHE A 42 7.48 8.58 6.05
N ASP A 43 8.80 8.63 6.21
CA ASP A 43 9.64 9.61 5.53
C ASP A 43 9.79 9.17 4.08
N VAL A 44 8.91 9.69 3.24
CA VAL A 44 8.83 9.35 1.82
C VAL A 44 8.73 10.64 1.05
N GLU A 45 9.89 11.28 0.92
CA GLU A 45 10.12 12.24 -0.15
C GLU A 45 9.61 11.64 -1.45
N ASN A 46 8.67 12.33 -2.10
CA ASN A 46 8.08 11.90 -3.36
C ASN A 46 7.28 10.59 -3.27
N SER A 47 6.64 10.26 -2.13
CA SER A 47 5.45 9.38 -2.19
C SER A 47 4.53 9.96 -3.27
N ARG A 48 4.07 9.19 -4.24
CA ARG A 48 3.18 9.70 -5.31
C ARG A 48 1.79 9.14 -5.17
N LEU A 49 1.69 7.88 -4.78
CA LEU A 49 0.44 7.16 -4.63
C LEU A 49 0.47 6.36 -3.33
N THR A 50 -0.66 6.37 -2.63
CA THR A 50 -0.86 5.61 -1.41
C THR A 50 -2.27 5.03 -1.40
N CYS A 51 -2.45 3.80 -0.94
CA CYS A 51 -3.78 3.27 -0.69
C CYS A 51 -3.78 2.24 0.44
N PHE A 52 -4.91 2.15 1.14
CA PHE A 52 -5.18 1.03 2.02
C PHE A 52 -5.72 -0.14 1.20
N SER A 53 -5.38 -1.34 1.63
CA SER A 53 -6.18 -2.54 1.34
C SER A 53 -7.63 -2.35 1.79
N ARG A 54 -8.58 -3.08 1.20
CA ARG A 54 -10.02 -2.93 1.48
C ARG A 54 -10.35 -3.22 2.93
N THR A 55 -9.66 -4.16 3.55
CA THR A 55 -9.78 -4.53 4.98
C THR A 55 -8.96 -3.62 5.90
N GLY A 56 -8.11 -2.74 5.34
CA GLY A 56 -7.25 -1.83 6.09
C GLY A 56 -6.01 -2.47 6.73
N HIS A 57 -5.82 -3.79 6.62
CA HIS A 57 -4.69 -4.50 7.25
C HIS A 57 -3.34 -4.22 6.59
N GLN A 58 -3.36 -3.80 5.33
CA GLN A 58 -2.18 -3.38 4.59
C GLN A 58 -2.32 -1.95 4.09
N PHE A 59 -1.17 -1.28 4.00
CA PHE A 59 -1.02 0.03 3.39
C PHE A 59 0.11 -0.02 2.39
N VAL A 60 -0.09 0.53 1.19
CA VAL A 60 0.94 0.60 0.16
C VAL A 60 1.32 2.04 -0.11
N ILE A 61 2.62 2.27 -0.28
CA ILE A 61 3.20 3.55 -0.68
C ILE A 61 4.07 3.31 -1.90
N ALA A 62 3.78 4.01 -3.00
CA ALA A 62 4.69 4.12 -4.12
C ALA A 62 5.46 5.44 -4.00
N ASN A 63 6.79 5.35 -3.96
CA ASN A 63 7.68 6.51 -4.00
C ASN A 63 8.42 6.57 -5.35
N LYS A 64 9.48 7.38 -5.45
CA LYS A 64 10.26 7.55 -6.69
C LYS A 64 11.12 6.31 -7.04
N ASP A 65 11.47 5.51 -6.03
CA ASP A 65 12.47 4.45 -6.11
C ASP A 65 11.84 3.06 -6.13
N ASP A 66 10.84 2.83 -5.27
CA ASP A 66 10.17 1.56 -5.06
C ASP A 66 8.69 1.70 -4.64
N ILE A 67 8.06 0.54 -4.47
CA ILE A 67 6.75 0.39 -3.84
C ILE A 67 6.96 -0.42 -2.57
N GLN A 68 6.42 0.07 -1.46
CA GLN A 68 6.52 -0.59 -0.16
C GLN A 68 5.13 -0.92 0.35
N VAL A 69 4.93 -2.17 0.74
CA VAL A 69 3.68 -2.64 1.35
C VAL A 69 3.93 -2.91 2.82
N TYR A 70 3.11 -2.31 3.68
CA TYR A 70 3.23 -2.37 5.12
C TYR A 70 2.08 -3.13 5.75
N CYS A 71 2.36 -3.86 6.81
CA CYS A 71 1.35 -4.38 7.70
C CYS A 71 0.96 -3.29 8.69
N CYS A 72 -0.28 -2.81 8.62
CA CYS A 72 -0.80 -1.74 9.47
C CYS A 72 -0.84 -2.10 10.96
N ASN A 73 -0.88 -3.39 11.29
CA ASN A 73 -0.94 -3.86 12.68
C ASN A 73 0.43 -3.82 13.35
N THR A 74 1.48 -4.11 12.58
CA THR A 74 2.86 -4.23 13.09
C THR A 74 3.75 -3.06 12.68
N ASN A 75 3.27 -2.23 11.75
CA ASN A 75 3.98 -1.11 11.15
C ASN A 75 5.27 -1.51 10.42
N LYS A 76 5.39 -2.79 10.03
CA LYS A 76 6.54 -3.34 9.32
C LYS A 76 6.28 -3.46 7.82
N VAL A 77 7.32 -3.26 7.03
CA VAL A 77 7.32 -3.62 5.61
C VAL A 77 7.12 -5.13 5.49
N LEU A 78 6.11 -5.54 4.72
CA LEU A 78 5.87 -6.92 4.33
C LEU A 78 6.79 -7.30 3.17
N TYR A 79 6.85 -6.44 2.15
CA TYR A 79 7.74 -6.57 1.00
C TYR A 79 7.87 -5.24 0.28
N SER A 80 8.88 -5.16 -0.57
CA SER A 80 9.10 -4.05 -1.49
C SER A 80 9.20 -4.57 -2.93
N LEU A 81 8.74 -3.77 -3.89
CA LEU A 81 8.85 -4.05 -5.31
C LEU A 81 9.70 -2.96 -5.97
N PRO A 82 10.75 -3.31 -6.74
CA PRO A 82 11.63 -2.34 -7.39
C PRO A 82 10.97 -1.76 -8.66
N LYS A 83 9.76 -1.23 -8.51
CA LYS A 83 8.96 -0.61 -9.57
C LYS A 83 8.89 0.89 -9.37
N ARG A 84 8.99 1.62 -10.48
CA ARG A 84 8.99 3.09 -10.51
C ARG A 84 7.89 3.57 -11.45
N ARG A 85 7.52 4.85 -11.31
CA ARG A 85 6.55 5.51 -12.20
C ARG A 85 5.18 4.80 -12.25
N ILE A 86 4.73 4.28 -11.11
CA ILE A 86 3.37 3.78 -10.99
C ILE A 86 2.37 4.94 -11.16
N ASN A 87 1.34 4.71 -11.96
CA ASN A 87 0.23 5.63 -12.20
C ASN A 87 -1.02 5.23 -11.41
N ALA A 88 -1.23 3.93 -11.17
CA ALA A 88 -2.34 3.47 -10.35
C ALA A 88 -1.97 2.21 -9.55
N MET A 89 -2.58 2.08 -8.38
CA MET A 89 -2.49 0.91 -7.52
C MET A 89 -3.87 0.58 -6.98
N GLU A 90 -4.24 -0.69 -7.03
CA GLU A 90 -5.53 -1.12 -6.51
C GLU A 90 -5.44 -2.51 -5.88
N TYR A 91 -6.07 -2.65 -4.71
CA TYR A 91 -6.26 -3.95 -4.09
C TYR A 91 -7.51 -4.63 -4.65
N SER A 92 -7.42 -5.93 -4.90
CA SER A 92 -8.60 -6.75 -5.17
C SER A 92 -9.60 -6.66 -4.01
N PRO A 93 -10.91 -6.86 -4.22
CA PRO A 93 -11.92 -6.74 -3.16
C PRO A 93 -11.69 -7.59 -1.90
N GLN A 94 -11.00 -8.73 -2.04
CA GLN A 94 -10.66 -9.64 -0.95
C GLN A 94 -9.20 -9.50 -0.47
N ASP A 95 -8.52 -8.42 -0.85
CA ASP A 95 -7.13 -8.12 -0.51
C ASP A 95 -6.15 -9.26 -0.80
N THR A 96 -6.44 -10.12 -1.78
CA THR A 96 -5.58 -11.23 -2.18
C THR A 96 -4.52 -10.79 -3.19
N TYR A 97 -4.86 -9.78 -3.99
CA TYR A 97 -3.97 -9.26 -5.03
C TYR A 97 -3.83 -7.74 -4.94
N LEU A 98 -2.65 -7.28 -5.36
CA LEU A 98 -2.32 -5.89 -5.60
C LEU A 98 -2.03 -5.72 -7.10
N LEU A 99 -2.85 -4.89 -7.76
CA LEU A 99 -2.65 -4.47 -9.13
C LEU A 99 -1.79 -3.21 -9.16
N LEU A 100 -0.82 -3.19 -10.05
CA LEU A 100 0.06 -2.05 -10.31
C LEU A 100 -0.02 -1.71 -11.79
N PHE A 101 -0.21 -0.44 -12.09
CA PHE A 101 -0.27 0.07 -13.45
C PHE A 101 0.76 1.18 -13.67
N GLU A 102 1.52 1.06 -14.76
CA GLU A 102 2.55 1.97 -15.22
C GLU A 102 2.18 2.57 -16.60
N PRO A 103 2.64 3.78 -16.93
CA PRO A 103 2.58 4.31 -18.29
C PRO A 103 3.21 3.32 -19.28
N PHE A 104 2.56 3.12 -20.41
CA PHE A 104 3.08 2.26 -21.46
C PHE A 104 4.18 3.04 -22.18
N THR A 105 5.40 2.50 -22.18
CA THR A 105 6.53 3.11 -22.87
C THR A 105 7.14 2.12 -23.84
N THR A 106 7.38 2.55 -25.07
CA THR A 106 8.09 1.77 -26.08
C THR A 106 9.46 2.39 -26.34
N VAL A 107 10.48 1.55 -26.40
CA VAL A 107 11.82 1.95 -26.85
C VAL A 107 12.06 1.30 -28.21
N GLN A 108 12.51 2.08 -29.19
CA GLN A 108 12.75 1.57 -30.54
C GLN A 108 13.81 0.46 -30.50
N GLY A 109 13.46 -0.74 -31.00
CA GLY A 109 14.36 -1.89 -31.00
C GLY A 109 14.28 -2.79 -29.76
N GLU A 110 13.44 -2.47 -28.77
CA GLU A 110 13.14 -3.37 -27.65
C GLU A 110 11.76 -4.00 -27.79
N ASP A 111 11.61 -5.21 -27.24
CA ASP A 111 10.30 -5.85 -27.08
C ASP A 111 9.41 -5.05 -26.12
N GLU A 112 8.11 -5.10 -26.39
CA GLU A 112 7.11 -4.45 -25.54
C GLU A 112 7.09 -5.07 -24.14
N LYS A 113 7.15 -4.22 -23.11
CA LYS A 113 7.17 -4.64 -21.72
C LYS A 113 5.76 -4.53 -21.10
N PRO A 114 5.34 -5.52 -20.29
CA PRO A 114 4.10 -5.42 -19.52
C PRO A 114 4.12 -4.21 -18.58
N ASN A 115 3.06 -3.41 -18.63
CA ASN A 115 2.88 -2.21 -17.80
C ASN A 115 1.68 -2.34 -16.84
N LEU A 116 0.99 -3.48 -16.85
CA LEU A 116 -0.01 -3.85 -15.86
C LEU A 116 0.42 -5.16 -15.20
N THR A 117 0.66 -5.15 -13.89
CA THR A 117 1.13 -6.32 -13.15
C THR A 117 0.25 -6.60 -11.94
N ILE A 118 -0.06 -7.88 -11.72
CA ILE A 118 -0.86 -8.36 -10.59
C ILE A 118 0.05 -9.17 -9.68
N HIS A 119 0.12 -8.79 -8.41
CA HIS A 119 0.94 -9.42 -7.39
C HIS A 119 0.09 -10.01 -6.28
N LYS A 120 0.52 -11.10 -5.65
CA LYS A 120 -0.05 -11.54 -4.36
C LYS A 120 0.22 -10.46 -3.32
N SER A 121 -0.83 -10.03 -2.63
CA SER A 121 -0.76 -8.97 -1.62
C SER A 121 0.03 -9.37 -0.37
N THR A 122 0.29 -10.66 -0.15
CA THR A 122 0.93 -11.15 1.07
C THR A 122 2.44 -11.11 1.00
N ASN A 123 3.01 -11.28 -0.19
CA ASN A 123 4.45 -11.46 -0.40
C ASN A 123 5.01 -10.76 -1.65
N GLY A 124 4.17 -10.12 -2.47
CA GLY A 124 4.59 -9.42 -3.68
C GLY A 124 4.89 -10.32 -4.88
N GLU A 125 4.64 -11.63 -4.76
CA GLU A 125 4.86 -12.59 -5.85
C GLU A 125 4.04 -12.21 -7.09
N LEU A 126 4.68 -12.15 -8.26
CA LEU A 126 4.01 -11.84 -9.51
C LEU A 126 3.10 -13.01 -9.93
N VAL A 127 1.83 -12.70 -10.19
CA VAL A 127 0.80 -13.67 -10.59
C VAL A 127 0.47 -13.53 -12.07
N GLY A 128 0.51 -12.32 -12.60
CA GLY A 128 0.19 -12.04 -13.99
C GLY A 128 0.72 -10.70 -14.43
N SER A 129 1.01 -10.59 -15.73
CA SER A 129 1.49 -9.37 -16.35
C SER A 129 0.87 -9.21 -17.74
N TYR A 130 0.48 -7.98 -18.07
CA TYR A 130 -0.23 -7.65 -19.29
C TYR A 130 0.29 -6.34 -19.89
N ILE A 131 0.16 -6.22 -21.20
CA ILE A 131 0.44 -4.99 -21.94
C ILE A 131 -0.89 -4.25 -22.12
N GLN A 132 -0.98 -3.05 -21.55
CA GLN A 132 -2.13 -2.16 -21.63
C GLN A 132 -1.73 -0.85 -22.32
N LYS A 133 -1.91 -0.80 -23.64
CA LYS A 133 -1.54 0.34 -24.49
C LYS A 133 -2.54 1.50 -24.47
N LYS A 134 -3.83 1.19 -24.30
CA LYS A 134 -4.88 2.22 -24.23
C LYS A 134 -4.91 2.77 -22.81
N GLN A 135 -4.51 4.03 -22.65
CA GLN A 135 -4.32 4.69 -21.35
C GLN A 135 -5.27 5.87 -21.15
N ASN A 136 -6.42 5.89 -21.84
CA ASN A 136 -7.34 7.01 -21.73
C ASN A 136 -7.85 7.16 -20.29
N GLU A 137 -7.80 8.38 -19.76
CA GLU A 137 -8.60 8.83 -18.61
C GLU A 137 -10.09 8.96 -19.00
#